data_AF-A0A6M3XYC9-F1
#
_entry.id   AF-A0A6M3XYC9-F1
#
_cell.length_a   1.000
_cell.length_b   1.000
_cell.length_c   1.000
_cell.angle_alpha   90.00
_cell.angle_beta   90.00
_cell.angle_gamma   90.00
#
_symmetry.space_group_name_H-M   'P 1'
#
loop_
_entity.id
_entity.type
_entity.pdbx_description
1 polymer ?
#
loop_
_entity_poly.entity_id
_entity_poly.type
_entity_poly.pdbx_seq_one_letter_code
_entity_poly.pdbx_strand_id
1 'polypeptide(L)'
;MALPTKVTLTGASESLYAGFTKVNTAIDYIMAGDGTSRAFRVTSVKIENGTVATSIKVTGSSIYNGNTIAAEDNLTKGGDTGNFNLNGAGNALHIESGAITGNATHALAAIIYLNKTDRFLAVQPSVVSNGITLTFTNLASGSSEDLTAAVDNSGGELYITVIYLTDA
;
A
#
# COMPACT_ATOMS: atom_id res chain seq x y z
N MET A 1 -17.00 -2.21 -35.89
CA MET A 1 -16.01 -1.63 -34.95
C MET A 1 -14.86 -2.62 -34.85
N ALA A 2 -13.72 -2.31 -35.46
CA ALA A 2 -12.57 -3.21 -35.47
C ALA A 2 -11.85 -3.12 -34.12
N LEU A 3 -11.65 -4.25 -33.45
CA LEU A 3 -10.82 -4.34 -32.25
C LEU A 3 -9.36 -4.06 -32.64
N PRO A 4 -8.62 -3.22 -31.90
CA PRO A 4 -7.21 -2.98 -32.19
C PRO A 4 -6.42 -4.28 -31.99
N THR A 5 -5.55 -4.59 -32.94
CA THR A 5 -4.63 -5.73 -32.86
C THR A 5 -3.60 -5.49 -31.76
N LYS A 6 -3.29 -6.56 -31.01
CA LYS A 6 -2.30 -6.60 -29.94
C LYS A 6 -0.99 -5.94 -30.39
N VAL A 7 -0.64 -4.81 -29.79
CA VAL A 7 0.68 -4.18 -29.95
C VAL A 7 1.61 -4.85 -28.96
N THR A 8 2.56 -5.64 -29.47
CA THR A 8 3.64 -6.20 -28.65
C THR A 8 4.79 -5.20 -28.64
N LEU A 9 5.02 -4.55 -27.51
CA LEU A 9 6.18 -3.67 -27.33
C LEU A 9 7.43 -4.53 -27.14
N THR A 10 8.28 -4.63 -28.17
CA THR A 10 9.61 -5.25 -28.09
C THR A 10 10.66 -4.18 -27.84
N GLY A 11 10.89 -3.86 -26.56
CA GLY A 11 12.05 -3.11 -26.12
C GLY A 11 12.77 -3.91 -25.04
N ALA A 12 14.08 -4.10 -25.18
CA ALA A 12 14.90 -4.58 -24.07
C ALA A 12 14.86 -3.48 -22.99
N SER A 13 14.29 -3.78 -21.82
CA SER A 13 14.42 -2.87 -20.70
C SER A 13 15.88 -2.88 -20.27
N GLU A 14 16.62 -1.83 -20.60
CA GLU A 14 17.92 -1.62 -19.97
C GLU A 14 17.68 -1.45 -18.47
N SER A 15 18.17 -2.43 -17.72
CA SER A 15 18.14 -2.43 -16.26
C SER A 15 19.03 -1.29 -15.78
N LEU A 16 18.43 -0.17 -15.43
CA LEU A 16 19.10 0.96 -14.77
C LEU A 16 19.49 0.67 -13.30
N TYR A 17 19.27 -0.57 -12.81
CA TYR A 17 19.58 -0.98 -11.45
C TYR A 17 20.10 -2.43 -11.43
N ALA A 18 21.40 -2.60 -11.68
CA ALA A 18 22.06 -3.89 -11.47
C ALA A 18 21.93 -4.30 -9.99
N GLY A 19 21.15 -5.36 -9.73
CA GLY A 19 20.98 -5.94 -8.39
C GLY A 19 19.55 -6.01 -7.86
N PHE A 20 18.58 -5.38 -8.53
CA PHE A 20 17.16 -5.47 -8.14
C PHE A 20 16.34 -6.13 -9.26
N THR A 21 15.63 -7.21 -8.94
CA THR A 21 14.60 -7.75 -9.83
C THR A 21 13.42 -6.78 -9.80
N LYS A 22 13.30 -5.90 -10.79
CA LYS A 22 12.07 -5.13 -11.01
C LYS A 22 10.96 -6.12 -11.39
N VAL A 23 10.15 -6.53 -10.43
CA VAL A 23 8.88 -7.21 -10.72
C VAL A 23 7.94 -6.14 -11.25
N ASN A 24 7.89 -5.98 -12.57
CA ASN A 24 6.98 -5.06 -13.22
C ASN A 24 5.56 -5.66 -13.18
N THR A 25 4.87 -5.48 -12.06
CA THR A 25 3.42 -5.72 -12.00
C THR A 25 2.76 -4.51 -12.67
N ALA A 26 2.74 -4.48 -14.00
CA ALA A 26 1.80 -3.62 -14.70
C ALA A 26 0.40 -4.09 -14.28
N ILE A 27 -0.24 -3.34 -13.39
CA ILE A 27 -1.61 -3.64 -12.99
C ILE A 27 -2.52 -2.84 -13.92
N ASP A 28 -2.96 -3.50 -14.97
CA ASP A 28 -3.96 -2.96 -15.88
C ASP A 28 -5.34 -3.11 -15.21
N TYR A 29 -5.87 -2.01 -14.68
CA TYR A 29 -7.25 -1.95 -14.24
C TYR A 29 -8.14 -1.48 -15.39
N ILE A 30 -9.06 -2.34 -15.83
CA ILE A 30 -10.19 -1.92 -16.65
C ILE A 30 -11.29 -1.46 -15.71
N MET A 31 -11.48 -0.14 -15.62
CA MET A 31 -12.57 0.44 -14.83
C MET A 31 -13.76 0.74 -15.75
N ALA A 32 -14.92 0.17 -15.42
CA ALA A 32 -16.18 0.55 -16.03
C ALA A 32 -16.81 1.68 -15.20
N GLY A 33 -17.33 2.71 -15.87
CA GLY A 33 -18.11 3.75 -15.19
C GLY A 33 -19.43 3.17 -14.67
N ASP A 34 -19.80 3.55 -13.44
CA ASP A 34 -21.03 3.09 -12.76
C ASP A 34 -22.07 4.20 -12.59
N GLY A 35 -21.85 5.37 -13.22
CA GLY A 35 -22.73 6.54 -13.10
C GLY A 35 -22.60 7.29 -11.78
N THR A 36 -21.71 6.86 -10.87
CA THR A 36 -21.40 7.57 -9.62
C THR A 36 -20.18 8.46 -9.82
N SER A 37 -20.21 9.67 -9.26
CA SER A 37 -19.01 10.50 -9.21
C SER A 37 -18.02 9.89 -8.21
N ARG A 38 -16.86 9.44 -8.71
CA ARG A 38 -15.80 8.86 -7.91
C ARG A 38 -14.47 9.55 -8.20
N ALA A 39 -13.68 9.78 -7.16
CA ALA A 39 -12.33 10.30 -7.31
C ALA A 39 -11.31 9.16 -7.28
N PHE A 40 -10.47 9.09 -8.32
CA PHE A 40 -9.30 8.21 -8.34
C PHE A 40 -8.17 8.85 -7.53
N ARG A 41 -7.60 8.09 -6.60
CA ARG A 41 -6.60 8.56 -5.66
C ARG A 41 -5.40 7.63 -5.59
N VAL A 42 -4.23 8.24 -5.44
CA VAL A 42 -2.96 7.55 -5.23
C VAL A 42 -2.24 8.21 -4.06
N THR A 43 -1.96 7.40 -3.03
CA THR A 43 -1.27 7.82 -1.80
C THR A 43 -0.06 6.92 -1.57
N SER A 44 1.08 7.52 -1.23
CA SER A 44 2.23 6.79 -0.70
C SER A 44 2.06 6.61 0.81
N VAL A 45 2.35 5.42 1.32
CA VAL A 45 2.43 5.09 2.74
C VAL A 45 3.85 4.65 3.02
N LYS A 46 4.57 5.45 3.80
CA LYS A 46 5.88 5.12 4.34
C LYS A 46 5.68 4.51 5.73
N ILE A 47 6.29 3.36 5.97
CA ILE A 47 6.30 2.68 7.27
C ILE A 47 7.75 2.54 7.70
N GLU A 48 8.06 2.97 8.92
CA GLU A 48 9.40 2.97 9.49
C GLU A 48 9.38 2.35 10.88
N ASN A 49 10.56 2.04 11.41
CA ASN A 49 10.67 1.74 12.83
C ASN A 49 10.22 2.95 13.67
N GLY A 50 9.39 2.68 14.67
CA GLY A 50 9.00 3.70 15.63
C GLY A 50 10.16 4.05 16.57
N THR A 51 10.02 5.15 17.30
CA THR A 51 11.01 5.54 18.31
C THR A 51 11.01 4.64 19.55
N VAL A 52 9.91 3.91 19.78
CA VAL A 52 9.75 2.91 20.83
C VAL A 52 9.95 1.51 20.24
N ALA A 53 10.61 0.63 21.00
CA ALA A 53 10.82 -0.76 20.60
C ALA A 53 9.49 -1.45 20.24
N THR A 54 9.51 -2.29 19.20
CA THR A 54 8.35 -3.08 18.72
C THR A 54 7.14 -2.25 18.25
N SER A 55 7.39 -1.00 17.84
CA SER A 55 6.38 -0.12 17.26
C SER A 55 6.82 0.35 15.87
N ILE A 56 5.86 0.84 15.10
CA ILE A 56 6.13 1.45 13.79
C ILE A 56 5.74 2.92 13.78
N LYS A 57 6.36 3.65 12.88
CA LYS A 57 5.94 4.98 12.46
C LYS A 57 5.32 4.88 11.07
N VAL A 58 4.20 5.57 10.85
CA VAL A 58 3.49 5.56 9.56
C VAL A 58 3.31 6.99 9.09
N THR A 59 3.56 7.25 7.81
CA THR A 59 3.34 8.56 7.17
C THR A 59 2.64 8.38 5.83
N GLY A 60 1.58 9.15 5.58
CA GLY A 60 0.89 9.19 4.29
C GLY A 60 1.26 10.42 3.46
N SER A 61 1.46 10.28 2.16
CA SER A 61 1.75 11.41 1.26
C SER A 61 0.98 11.29 -0.04
N SER A 62 0.40 12.40 -0.49
CA SER A 62 -0.34 12.42 -1.75
C SER A 62 0.60 12.24 -2.96
N ILE A 63 0.24 11.34 -3.88
CA ILE A 63 0.90 11.22 -5.19
C ILE A 63 0.01 11.83 -6.28
N TYR A 64 -1.27 11.45 -6.31
CA TYR A 64 -2.25 11.96 -7.29
C TYR A 64 -3.64 11.99 -6.68
N ASN A 65 -4.17 13.19 -6.43
CA ASN A 65 -5.45 13.41 -5.73
C ASN A 65 -5.61 12.61 -4.43
N GLY A 66 -4.51 12.08 -3.88
CA GLY A 66 -4.48 11.29 -2.65
C GLY A 66 -4.40 12.19 -1.43
N ASN A 67 -4.15 11.55 -0.29
CA ASN A 67 -4.11 12.20 0.99
C ASN A 67 -2.68 12.32 1.50
N THR A 68 -2.32 13.49 1.99
CA THR A 68 -1.18 13.64 2.89
C THR A 68 -1.71 13.43 4.30
N ILE A 69 -1.18 12.42 4.99
CA ILE A 69 -1.55 12.05 6.35
C ILE A 69 -0.32 12.30 7.20
N ALA A 70 -0.50 13.06 8.29
CA ALA A 70 0.59 13.38 9.20
C ALA A 70 1.30 12.10 9.67
N ALA A 71 2.59 12.23 9.96
CA ALA A 71 3.35 11.13 10.52
C ALA A 71 2.83 10.80 11.92
N GLU A 72 2.41 9.57 12.13
CA GLU A 72 2.08 9.02 13.43
C GLU A 72 3.18 8.06 13.86
N ASP A 73 3.79 8.33 15.01
CA ASP A 73 4.88 7.53 15.56
C ASP A 73 4.38 6.61 16.67
N ASN A 74 5.13 5.54 16.94
CA ASN A 74 4.88 4.58 18.00
C ASN A 74 3.53 3.86 17.94
N LEU A 75 3.05 3.56 16.73
CA LEU A 75 1.90 2.70 16.53
C LEU A 75 2.27 1.25 16.90
N THR A 76 1.78 0.80 18.05
CA THR A 76 1.98 -0.58 18.54
C THR A 76 0.92 -1.52 17.97
N LYS A 77 1.13 -2.84 18.09
CA LYS A 77 0.09 -3.84 17.78
C LYS A 77 -1.14 -3.62 18.65
N GLY A 78 -2.32 -3.65 18.03
CA GLY A 78 -3.59 -3.29 18.66
C GLY A 78 -3.74 -1.79 18.94
N GLY A 79 -2.77 -0.97 18.53
CA GLY A 79 -2.77 0.47 18.73
C GLY A 79 -3.63 1.22 17.71
N ASP A 80 -4.08 2.40 18.12
CA ASP A 80 -4.89 3.31 17.33
C ASP A 80 -4.43 4.75 17.59
N THR A 81 -4.24 5.51 16.53
CA THR A 81 -3.81 6.92 16.55
C THR A 81 -4.90 7.87 16.06
N GLY A 82 -6.07 7.36 15.66
CA GLY A 82 -7.14 8.09 15.00
C GLY A 82 -6.94 8.28 13.49
N ASN A 83 -5.69 8.21 13.01
CA ASN A 83 -5.37 8.19 11.58
C ASN A 83 -5.01 6.78 11.08
N PHE A 84 -4.39 5.99 11.96
CA PHE A 84 -3.98 4.62 11.67
C PHE A 84 -4.31 3.69 12.84
N ASN A 85 -4.71 2.47 12.51
CA ASN A 85 -4.87 1.37 13.45
C ASN A 85 -4.04 0.17 12.99
N LEU A 86 -3.25 -0.42 13.89
CA LEU A 86 -2.53 -1.67 13.63
C LEU A 86 -3.20 -2.77 14.44
N ASN A 87 -3.64 -3.85 13.80
CA ASN A 87 -4.34 -4.90 14.53
C ASN A 87 -3.43 -5.62 15.56
N GLY A 88 -4.04 -6.40 16.46
CA GLY A 88 -3.31 -7.09 17.53
C GLY A 88 -2.26 -8.10 17.05
N ALA A 89 -2.38 -8.61 15.83
CA ALA A 89 -1.40 -9.50 15.22
C ALA A 89 -0.23 -8.75 14.55
N GLY A 90 -0.37 -7.44 14.32
CA GLY A 90 0.59 -6.62 13.59
C GLY A 90 0.59 -6.83 12.08
N ASN A 91 -0.39 -7.55 11.52
CA ASN A 91 -0.39 -7.97 10.12
C ASN A 91 -1.38 -7.22 9.23
N ALA A 92 -2.18 -6.31 9.81
CA ALA A 92 -3.10 -5.47 9.08
C ALA A 92 -3.03 -4.03 9.62
N LEU A 93 -2.64 -3.11 8.73
CA LEU A 93 -2.61 -1.67 8.99
C LEU A 93 -3.85 -1.04 8.35
N HIS A 94 -4.72 -0.46 9.16
CA HIS A 94 -5.88 0.29 8.70
C HIS A 94 -5.54 1.78 8.65
N ILE A 95 -5.88 2.43 7.53
CA ILE A 95 -5.89 3.87 7.36
C ILE A 95 -7.34 4.30 7.57
N GLU A 96 -7.55 5.09 8.61
CA GLU A 96 -8.89 5.48 9.04
C GLU A 96 -9.58 6.36 8.00
N SER A 97 -10.91 6.24 7.91
CA SER A 97 -11.71 7.04 6.96
C SER A 97 -11.52 8.55 7.17
N GLY A 98 -11.39 9.01 8.41
CA GLY A 98 -11.12 10.41 8.74
C GLY A 98 -9.75 10.91 8.29
N ALA A 99 -8.80 10.01 8.01
CA ALA A 99 -7.48 10.35 7.51
C ALA A 99 -7.45 10.52 5.98
N ILE A 100 -8.51 10.12 5.27
CA ILE A 100 -8.62 10.25 3.82
C ILE A 100 -9.76 11.20 3.42
N THR A 101 -9.68 11.78 2.22
CA THR A 101 -10.70 12.69 1.71
C THR A 101 -11.81 11.90 1.05
N GLY A 102 -13.03 12.02 1.60
CA GLY A 102 -14.15 11.18 1.21
C GLY A 102 -14.04 9.78 1.81
N ASN A 103 -15.02 8.93 1.51
CA ASN A 103 -15.05 7.54 1.93
C ASN A 103 -14.37 6.67 0.87
N ALA A 104 -13.42 5.82 1.28
CA ALA A 104 -12.92 4.79 0.38
C ALA A 104 -14.07 3.85 0.01
N THR A 105 -14.21 3.59 -1.29
CA THR A 105 -15.25 2.72 -1.84
C THR A 105 -14.66 1.49 -2.52
N HIS A 106 -13.46 1.63 -3.09
CA HIS A 106 -12.71 0.54 -3.68
C HIS A 106 -11.23 0.72 -3.35
N ALA A 107 -10.60 -0.38 -2.97
CA ALA A 107 -9.15 -0.51 -2.89
C ALA A 107 -8.71 -1.28 -4.13
N LEU A 108 -7.95 -0.63 -5.01
CA LEU A 108 -7.57 -1.23 -6.29
C LEU A 108 -6.27 -2.01 -6.11
N ALA A 109 -5.21 -1.32 -5.69
CA ALA A 109 -3.85 -1.87 -5.61
C ALA A 109 -3.10 -1.35 -4.38
N ALA A 110 -2.18 -2.18 -3.88
CA ALA A 110 -1.10 -1.74 -3.04
C ALA A 110 0.19 -2.37 -3.55
N ILE A 111 1.22 -1.55 -3.75
CA ILE A 111 2.48 -1.97 -4.39
C ILE A 111 3.63 -1.57 -3.47
N ILE A 112 4.48 -2.53 -3.12
CA ILE A 112 5.69 -2.27 -2.33
C ILE A 112 6.82 -1.88 -3.28
N TYR A 113 7.36 -0.67 -3.15
CA TYR A 113 8.39 -0.12 -4.04
C TYR A 113 9.81 -0.37 -3.52
N LEU A 114 9.96 -0.43 -2.20
CA LEU A 114 11.22 -0.69 -1.55
C LEU A 114 10.97 -1.73 -0.47
N ASN A 115 11.53 -2.90 -0.71
CA ASN A 115 11.58 -3.99 0.22
C ASN A 115 13.03 -4.46 0.31
N LYS A 116 13.81 -3.90 1.23
CA LYS A 116 15.16 -4.42 1.53
C LYS A 116 15.10 -5.61 2.50
N THR A 117 13.94 -6.21 2.71
CA THR A 117 13.87 -7.45 3.47
C THR A 117 14.44 -8.60 2.64
N ASP A 118 14.97 -9.60 3.33
CA ASP A 118 15.14 -10.95 2.77
C ASP A 118 13.79 -11.69 2.62
N ARG A 119 12.66 -10.98 2.67
CA ARG A 119 11.30 -11.55 2.64
C ARG A 119 10.56 -11.14 1.37
N PHE A 120 9.85 -12.10 0.80
CA PHE A 120 8.91 -11.85 -0.28
C PHE A 120 7.60 -11.35 0.33
N LEU A 121 7.45 -10.03 0.51
CA LEU A 121 6.24 -9.45 1.10
C LEU A 121 5.21 -9.13 0.02
N ALA A 122 3.95 -9.50 0.25
CA ALA A 122 2.80 -8.99 -0.48
C ALA A 122 1.94 -8.14 0.45
N VAL A 123 1.31 -7.13 -0.14
CA VAL A 123 0.30 -6.30 0.51
C VAL A 123 -0.98 -6.38 -0.31
N GLN A 124 -2.09 -6.65 0.37
CA GLN A 124 -3.41 -6.66 -0.23
C GLN A 124 -4.25 -5.55 0.39
N PRO A 125 -4.71 -4.56 -0.39
CA PRO A 125 -5.56 -3.53 0.14
C PRO A 125 -7.04 -3.98 0.09
N SER A 126 -7.83 -3.54 1.05
CA SER A 126 -9.29 -3.70 1.06
C SER A 126 -9.95 -2.49 1.70
N VAL A 127 -11.23 -2.27 1.41
CA VAL A 127 -12.02 -1.22 2.07
C VAL A 127 -12.75 -1.82 3.26
N VAL A 128 -12.58 -1.20 4.42
CA VAL A 128 -13.25 -1.57 5.67
C VAL A 128 -13.69 -0.27 6.33
N SER A 129 -14.95 -0.17 6.79
CA SER A 129 -15.44 1.02 7.51
C SER A 129 -15.14 2.36 6.81
N ASN A 130 -15.23 2.39 5.47
CA ASN A 130 -14.87 3.53 4.61
C ASN A 130 -13.40 3.96 4.63
N GLY A 131 -12.53 3.26 5.37
CA GLY A 131 -11.08 3.40 5.32
C GLY A 131 -10.43 2.34 4.42
N ILE A 132 -9.10 2.21 4.51
CA ILE A 132 -8.33 1.25 3.73
C ILE A 132 -7.50 0.37 4.66
N THR A 133 -7.71 -0.94 4.59
CA THR A 133 -6.88 -1.91 5.29
C THR A 133 -5.83 -2.49 4.35
N LEU A 134 -4.57 -2.45 4.76
CA LEU A 134 -3.44 -3.10 4.12
C LEU A 134 -3.10 -4.38 4.89
N THR A 135 -3.34 -5.54 4.29
CA THR A 135 -3.00 -6.84 4.88
C THR A 135 -1.69 -7.35 4.32
N PHE A 136 -0.80 -7.78 5.20
CA PHE A 136 0.55 -8.20 4.85
C PHE A 136 0.69 -9.73 4.92
N THR A 137 1.27 -10.30 3.87
CA THR A 137 1.47 -11.76 3.74
C THR A 137 2.86 -12.03 3.22
N ASN A 138 3.54 -13.02 3.81
CA ASN A 138 4.77 -13.56 3.28
C ASN A 138 4.45 -14.49 2.10
N LEU A 139 4.87 -14.11 0.89
CA LEU A 139 4.61 -14.86 -0.34
C LEU A 139 5.33 -16.23 -0.38
N ALA A 140 6.44 -16.39 0.35
CA ALA A 140 7.15 -17.66 0.35
C ALA A 140 6.41 -18.73 1.16
N SER A 141 5.78 -18.34 2.27
CA SER A 141 5.05 -19.25 3.17
C SER A 141 3.53 -19.18 3.05
N GLY A 142 2.98 -18.12 2.45
CA GLY A 142 1.55 -17.80 2.45
C GLY A 142 1.00 -17.35 3.82
N SER A 143 1.85 -17.23 4.84
CA SER A 143 1.43 -16.85 6.19
C SER A 143 1.30 -15.33 6.32
N SER A 144 0.40 -14.87 7.18
CA SER A 144 0.36 -13.46 7.56
C SER A 144 1.71 -12.99 8.10
N GLU A 145 2.08 -11.77 7.73
CA GLU A 145 3.35 -11.17 8.11
C GLU A 145 3.13 -10.09 9.17
N ASP A 146 3.87 -10.17 10.27
CA ASP A 146 3.92 -9.12 11.27
C ASP A 146 4.76 -7.93 10.77
N LEU A 147 4.11 -6.79 10.60
CA LEU A 147 4.69 -5.58 10.05
C LEU A 147 5.80 -5.01 10.94
N THR A 148 5.69 -5.13 12.27
CA THR A 148 6.75 -4.64 13.19
C THR A 148 8.05 -5.38 12.94
N ALA A 149 7.98 -6.72 12.81
CA ALA A 149 9.12 -7.54 12.45
C ALA A 149 9.56 -7.36 10.99
N ALA A 150 8.62 -7.15 10.06
CA ALA A 150 8.93 -6.96 8.65
C ALA A 150 9.76 -5.68 8.42
N VAL A 151 9.42 -4.58 9.10
CA VAL A 151 10.13 -3.29 8.99
C VAL A 151 11.52 -3.38 9.63
N ASP A 152 11.64 -4.02 10.79
CA ASP A 152 12.96 -4.28 11.40
C ASP A 152 13.87 -5.07 10.45
N ASN A 153 13.33 -6.09 9.78
CA ASN A 153 14.06 -6.91 8.81
C ASN A 153 14.27 -6.21 7.46
N SER A 154 13.58 -5.10 7.16
CA SER A 154 13.68 -4.36 5.89
C SER A 154 14.79 -3.31 5.90
N GLY A 155 15.67 -3.33 6.90
CA GLY A 155 16.59 -2.23 7.14
C GLY A 155 15.89 -0.96 7.65
N GLY A 156 14.70 -1.12 8.25
CA GLY A 156 14.01 -0.08 9.02
C GLY A 156 12.92 0.69 8.28
N GLU A 157 12.66 0.42 7.00
CA GLU A 157 11.66 1.15 6.20
C GLU A 157 10.95 0.29 5.13
N LEU A 158 9.67 0.56 4.88
CA LEU A 158 8.86 0.04 3.78
C LEU A 158 8.11 1.19 3.09
N TYR A 159 8.03 1.14 1.76
CA TYR A 159 7.30 2.13 0.97
C TYR A 159 6.22 1.44 0.13
N ILE A 160 4.98 1.86 0.34
CA ILE A 160 3.81 1.29 -0.30
C ILE A 160 3.09 2.39 -1.07
N THR A 161 2.72 2.15 -2.33
CA THR A 161 1.73 3.01 -3.01
C THR A 161 0.38 2.32 -2.95
N VAL A 162 -0.63 3.05 -2.49
CA VAL A 162 -2.02 2.61 -2.40
C VAL A 162 -2.83 3.35 -3.45
N ILE A 163 -3.56 2.59 -4.27
CA ILE A 163 -4.43 3.08 -5.33
C ILE A 163 -5.87 2.74 -4.96
N TYR A 164 -6.75 3.74 -4.91
CA TYR A 164 -8.11 3.58 -4.43
C TYR A 164 -9.08 4.58 -5.06
N LEU A 165 -10.39 4.31 -4.91
CA LEU A 165 -11.47 5.21 -5.31
C LEU A 165 -12.20 5.70 -4.07
N THR A 166 -12.55 6.98 -4.03
CA THR A 166 -13.47 7.54 -3.03
C THR A 166 -14.76 8.00 -3.67
N ASP A 167 -15.80 8.22 -2.85
CA ASP A 167 -16.85 9.14 -3.25
C ASP A 167 -16.26 10.55 -3.52
N ALA A 168 -16.90 11.30 -4.42
CA ALA A 168 -16.45 12.61 -4.87
C ALA A 168 -16.73 13.72 -3.84
#